data_AF-A0A074VME7-F1
#
_entry.id   AF-A0A074VME7-F1
#
_cell.length_a   1.000
_cell.length_b   1.000
_cell.length_c   1.000
_cell.angle_alpha   90.00
_cell.angle_beta   90.00
_cell.angle_gamma   90.00
#
_symmetry.space_group_name_H-M   'P 1'
#
loop_
_entity.id
_entity.type
_entity.pdbx_description
1 polymer ?
#
loop_
_entity_poly.entity_id
_entity_poly.type
_entity_poly.pdbx_seq_one_letter_code
_entity_poly.pdbx_strand_id
1 'polypeptide(L)'
;MTMVLIALLAVIIVPIVIACPQPSKKAVQLPDVDTFHQQNGTKWQIKYTGDIKFTGSLGNLGLGGDKCRSSFLGGRHIWNCGDMMCGTWNKCGFSMGAAFYGTKAVSVIDASAHANVGEFTFASSWHGDPKPEPPQSQYGMDTSNVVPINDTTGIAYVWEITRGAPDGSISNQGAGVVAVTLGKTQPIATRLGPLLTGPDSVALGLFAIIRAQQYIYNYVQQGPFGNILVGRVKAGEAAFRADRYEYLVFPPDNKTSPVWERGIPAADDASRYGMRTAESNGRFTCQQYGSVIWSNYFGKYMLMCNLYLDFLFFYLAENPWGPWTQGYKLLNNDSGWLGYGVSAHPRYSTKDNELYFSQGPNGPLNMFKLTFHY
;
A
#
# COMPACT_ATOMS: atom_id res chain seq x y z
N MET A 1 -40.13 10.17 -61.72
CA MET A 1 -39.38 10.59 -60.52
C MET A 1 -39.57 9.51 -59.47
N THR A 2 -38.58 8.63 -59.31
CA THR A 2 -38.64 7.50 -58.39
C THR A 2 -37.44 7.64 -57.46
N MET A 3 -37.67 8.08 -56.22
CA MET A 3 -36.64 8.19 -55.19
C MET A 3 -36.35 6.79 -54.64
N VAL A 4 -35.11 6.35 -54.78
CA VAL A 4 -34.56 5.15 -54.13
C VAL A 4 -33.99 5.57 -52.78
N LEU A 5 -34.55 5.04 -51.69
CA LEU A 5 -34.07 5.20 -50.33
C LEU A 5 -33.01 4.10 -50.07
N ILE A 6 -31.74 4.49 -49.90
CA ILE A 6 -30.68 3.57 -49.47
C ILE A 6 -30.60 3.64 -47.94
N ALA A 7 -30.99 2.57 -47.27
CA ALA A 7 -30.78 2.40 -45.83
C ALA A 7 -29.35 1.88 -45.58
N LEU A 8 -28.50 2.69 -44.96
CA LEU A 8 -27.21 2.26 -44.44
C LEU A 8 -27.42 1.44 -43.14
N LEU A 9 -27.15 0.13 -43.19
CA LEU A 9 -26.98 -0.68 -41.99
C LEU A 9 -25.58 -0.43 -41.41
N ALA A 10 -25.52 0.24 -40.26
CA ALA A 10 -24.31 0.30 -39.45
C ALA A 10 -24.14 -1.04 -38.70
N VAL A 11 -23.19 -1.86 -39.13
CA VAL A 11 -22.77 -3.07 -38.40
C VAL A 11 -21.87 -2.63 -37.25
N ILE A 12 -22.42 -2.59 -36.03
CA ILE A 12 -21.64 -2.40 -34.81
C ILE A 12 -20.96 -3.75 -34.48
N ILE A 13 -19.67 -3.87 -34.79
CA ILE A 13 -18.86 -4.99 -34.34
C ILE A 13 -18.46 -4.73 -32.88
N VAL A 14 -19.19 -5.32 -31.94
CA VAL A 14 -18.77 -5.37 -30.53
C VAL A 14 -17.75 -6.50 -30.40
N PRO A 15 -16.49 -6.24 -29.98
CA PRO A 15 -15.57 -7.32 -29.69
C PRO A 15 -16.08 -8.10 -28.47
N ILE A 16 -16.54 -9.32 -28.72
CA ILE A 16 -16.84 -10.29 -27.66
C ILE A 16 -15.48 -10.72 -27.09
N VAL A 17 -15.10 -10.15 -25.96
CA VAL A 17 -13.99 -10.66 -25.15
C VAL A 17 -14.49 -11.95 -24.52
N ILE A 18 -14.22 -13.09 -25.17
CA ILE A 18 -14.43 -14.42 -24.58
C ILE A 18 -13.37 -14.57 -23.49
N ALA A 19 -13.73 -14.22 -22.26
CA ALA A 19 -12.95 -14.61 -21.10
C ALA A 19 -13.08 -16.13 -20.95
N CYS A 20 -12.08 -16.88 -21.41
CA CYS A 20 -11.94 -18.29 -21.03
C CYS A 20 -11.91 -18.35 -19.50
N PRO A 21 -12.86 -19.04 -18.83
CA PRO A 21 -12.74 -19.27 -17.42
C PRO A 21 -11.51 -20.14 -17.20
N GLN A 22 -10.50 -19.62 -16.50
CA GLN A 22 -9.43 -20.47 -16.01
C GLN A 22 -10.06 -21.58 -15.16
N PRO A 23 -9.62 -22.85 -15.30
CA PRO A 23 -10.08 -23.91 -14.44
C PRO A 23 -9.81 -23.50 -12.99
N SER A 24 -10.86 -23.43 -12.16
CA SER A 24 -10.69 -23.11 -10.74
C SER A 24 -9.86 -24.22 -10.10
N LYS A 25 -8.55 -24.00 -9.91
CA LYS A 25 -7.80 -24.74 -8.89
C LYS A 25 -8.62 -24.61 -7.61
N LYS A 26 -8.98 -25.74 -6.96
CA LYS A 26 -9.63 -25.70 -5.65
C LYS A 26 -8.81 -24.78 -4.76
N ALA A 27 -9.42 -23.72 -4.25
CA ALA A 27 -8.78 -22.80 -3.34
C ALA A 27 -8.22 -23.59 -2.15
N VAL A 28 -6.92 -23.46 -1.90
CA VAL A 28 -6.26 -24.13 -0.78
C VAL A 28 -6.78 -23.51 0.50
N GLN A 29 -7.31 -24.32 1.42
CA GLN A 29 -7.76 -23.84 2.73
C GLN A 29 -6.62 -23.99 3.74
N LEU A 30 -6.41 -22.96 4.56
CA LEU A 30 -5.52 -23.04 5.71
C LEU A 30 -6.21 -23.76 6.87
N PRO A 31 -5.44 -24.47 7.73
CA PRO A 31 -5.96 -25.01 8.96
C PRO A 31 -6.26 -23.89 9.97
N ASP A 32 -6.69 -24.26 11.18
CA ASP A 32 -6.75 -23.34 12.32
C ASP A 32 -5.35 -22.77 12.66
N VAL A 33 -5.32 -21.68 13.44
CA VAL A 33 -4.10 -20.90 13.71
C VAL A 33 -3.05 -21.73 14.45
N ASP A 34 -3.45 -22.59 15.39
CA ASP A 34 -2.53 -23.40 16.17
C ASP A 34 -1.89 -24.49 15.29
N THR A 35 -2.70 -25.19 14.50
CA THR A 35 -2.23 -26.16 13.52
C THR A 35 -1.33 -25.49 12.47
N PHE A 36 -1.69 -24.30 11.98
CA PHE A 36 -0.83 -23.54 11.06
C PHE A 36 0.54 -23.29 11.68
N HIS A 37 0.60 -22.78 12.91
CA HIS A 37 1.85 -22.49 13.59
C HIS A 37 2.75 -23.73 13.76
N GLN A 38 2.15 -24.87 14.13
CA GLN A 38 2.88 -26.14 14.27
C GLN A 38 3.46 -26.67 12.95
N GLN A 39 2.94 -26.23 11.80
CA GLN A 39 3.38 -26.66 10.48
C GLN A 39 4.47 -25.77 9.86
N ASN A 40 5.02 -24.82 10.63
CA ASN A 40 6.21 -24.08 10.22
C ASN A 40 7.39 -25.03 9.94
N GLY A 41 8.08 -24.83 8.83
CA GLY A 41 9.16 -25.69 8.33
C GLY A 41 8.67 -26.91 7.54
N THR A 42 7.36 -27.19 7.49
CA THR A 42 6.81 -28.33 6.73
C THR A 42 5.77 -27.93 5.70
N LYS A 43 4.70 -27.21 6.10
CA LYS A 43 3.65 -26.71 5.18
C LYS A 43 3.81 -25.25 4.81
N TRP A 44 4.60 -24.50 5.55
CA TRP A 44 5.05 -23.18 5.17
C TRP A 44 6.39 -22.88 5.80
N GLN A 45 7.11 -21.90 5.26
CA GLN A 45 8.39 -21.47 5.81
C GLN A 45 8.70 -20.03 5.41
N ILE A 46 9.52 -19.37 6.23
CA ILE A 46 10.08 -18.06 5.95
C ILE A 46 11.58 -18.18 5.81
N LYS A 47 12.13 -17.61 4.74
CA LYS A 47 13.57 -17.53 4.49
C LYS A 47 14.00 -16.08 4.39
N TYR A 48 15.03 -15.68 5.14
CA TYR A 48 15.72 -14.41 4.93
C TYR A 48 16.50 -14.44 3.60
N THR A 49 16.37 -13.39 2.81
CA THR A 49 16.92 -13.30 1.44
C THR A 49 17.93 -12.17 1.26
N GLY A 50 18.33 -11.52 2.35
CA GLY A 50 19.22 -10.37 2.34
C GLY A 50 18.48 -9.07 2.63
N ASP A 51 19.22 -8.01 2.85
CA ASP A 51 18.68 -6.67 3.04
C ASP A 51 18.38 -6.00 1.69
N ILE A 52 17.45 -5.04 1.70
CA ILE A 52 17.27 -4.10 0.60
C ILE A 52 18.55 -3.28 0.43
N LYS A 53 19.04 -3.22 -0.81
CA LYS A 53 20.21 -2.46 -1.23
C LYS A 53 19.86 -1.49 -2.34
N PHE A 54 20.60 -0.39 -2.39
CA PHE A 54 20.51 0.62 -3.43
C PHE A 54 21.75 0.55 -4.33
N THR A 55 21.59 0.84 -5.61
CA THR A 55 22.71 0.94 -6.55
C THR A 55 23.33 2.35 -6.56
N GLY A 56 24.42 2.51 -7.31
CA GLY A 56 25.04 3.81 -7.54
C GLY A 56 25.76 4.40 -6.33
N SER A 57 26.06 5.70 -6.40
CA SER A 57 26.77 6.43 -5.33
C SER A 57 25.98 6.42 -4.01
N LEU A 58 24.66 6.56 -4.07
CA LEU A 58 23.79 6.50 -2.90
C LEU A 58 23.89 5.14 -2.18
N GLY A 59 23.91 4.04 -2.93
CA GLY A 59 24.16 2.71 -2.38
C GLY A 59 25.51 2.59 -1.66
N ASN A 60 26.59 3.09 -2.26
CA ASN A 60 27.93 3.07 -1.68
C ASN A 60 28.04 3.91 -0.41
N LEU A 61 27.24 4.97 -0.29
CA LEU A 61 27.16 5.81 0.90
C LEU A 61 26.28 5.21 2.01
N GLY A 62 25.68 4.03 1.78
CA GLY A 62 24.83 3.36 2.74
C GLY A 62 23.45 3.97 2.85
N LEU A 63 22.86 4.38 1.71
CA LEU A 63 21.46 4.81 1.66
C LEU A 63 20.56 3.75 2.31
N GLY A 64 19.74 4.17 3.26
CA GLY A 64 18.77 3.36 3.96
C GLY A 64 17.66 4.22 4.54
N GLY A 65 16.68 3.58 5.14
CA GLY A 65 15.50 4.26 5.67
C GLY A 65 14.40 3.30 6.07
N ASP A 66 13.16 3.75 5.99
CA ASP A 66 11.99 3.00 6.42
C ASP A 66 10.88 2.86 5.36
N LYS A 67 9.93 1.97 5.65
CA LYS A 67 8.63 1.87 4.97
C LYS A 67 8.70 1.73 3.43
N CYS A 68 9.73 1.08 2.90
CA CYS A 68 9.84 0.82 1.47
C CYS A 68 8.76 -0.15 0.98
N ARG A 69 7.82 0.37 0.20
CA ARG A 69 6.75 -0.38 -0.46
C ARG A 69 7.10 -0.57 -1.93
N SER A 70 6.69 -1.70 -2.51
CA SER A 70 6.83 -1.92 -3.94
C SER A 70 5.50 -1.97 -4.66
N SER A 71 5.50 -1.60 -5.92
CA SER A 71 4.33 -1.53 -6.80
C SER A 71 4.73 -1.85 -8.23
N PHE A 72 3.74 -2.05 -9.10
CA PHE A 72 3.98 -2.34 -10.51
C PHE A 72 3.04 -1.53 -11.40
N LEU A 73 3.61 -0.79 -12.35
CA LEU A 73 2.90 0.05 -13.30
C LEU A 73 3.62 0.01 -14.65
N GLY A 74 2.89 -0.17 -15.75
CA GLY A 74 3.44 -0.11 -17.11
C GLY A 74 4.69 -0.95 -17.35
N GLY A 75 4.76 -2.14 -16.76
CA GLY A 75 5.90 -3.05 -16.91
C GLY A 75 7.10 -2.74 -16.01
N ARG A 76 7.02 -1.72 -15.13
CA ARG A 76 8.10 -1.32 -14.24
C ARG A 76 7.74 -1.53 -12.77
N HIS A 77 8.73 -1.97 -12.00
CA HIS A 77 8.65 -1.96 -10.54
C HIS A 77 8.92 -0.55 -10.03
N ILE A 78 8.05 -0.07 -9.15
CA ILE A 78 8.20 1.18 -8.42
C ILE A 78 8.47 0.83 -6.97
N TRP A 79 9.44 1.49 -6.36
CA TRP A 79 9.66 1.46 -4.93
C TRP A 79 9.45 2.86 -4.38
N ASN A 80 8.60 3.02 -3.37
CA ASN A 80 8.48 4.27 -2.64
C ASN A 80 8.69 4.02 -1.15
N CYS A 81 9.54 4.82 -0.53
CA CYS A 81 9.99 4.66 0.85
C CYS A 81 9.65 5.89 1.67
N GLY A 82 9.67 5.78 2.99
CA GLY A 82 9.47 6.91 3.90
C GLY A 82 10.73 7.75 4.02
N ASP A 83 11.22 7.93 5.24
CA ASP A 83 12.40 8.74 5.54
C ASP A 83 13.66 8.00 5.04
N MET A 84 14.41 8.63 4.12
CA MET A 84 15.59 8.05 3.48
C MET A 84 16.81 8.98 3.61
N MET A 85 17.95 8.43 4.03
CA MET A 85 19.24 9.13 4.14
C MET A 85 20.44 8.16 4.18
N CYS A 86 21.66 8.67 4.05
CA CYS A 86 22.90 7.87 4.11
C CYS A 86 23.54 7.94 5.50
N GLY A 87 22.83 7.46 6.52
CA GLY A 87 23.20 7.55 7.94
C GLY A 87 23.09 8.96 8.54
N THR A 88 23.46 10.00 7.80
CA THR A 88 23.26 11.42 8.15
C THR A 88 22.80 12.21 6.92
N TRP A 89 21.93 13.21 7.11
CA TRP A 89 21.36 14.00 6.00
C TRP A 89 22.42 14.77 5.20
N ASN A 90 23.55 15.13 5.80
CA ASN A 90 24.61 15.87 5.13
C ASN A 90 25.44 15.02 4.14
N LYS A 91 25.32 13.69 4.15
CA LYS A 91 26.10 12.81 3.27
C LYS A 91 25.49 12.67 1.87
N CYS A 92 24.17 12.56 1.79
CA CYS A 92 23.48 12.38 0.52
C CYS A 92 22.10 13.04 0.46
N GLY A 93 21.82 14.00 1.34
CA GLY A 93 20.51 14.61 1.48
C GLY A 93 19.55 13.80 2.34
N PHE A 94 18.30 14.23 2.34
CA PHE A 94 17.18 13.62 3.04
C PHE A 94 15.92 13.72 2.17
N SER A 95 15.07 12.69 2.20
CA SER A 95 13.78 12.68 1.52
C SER A 95 12.75 11.97 2.40
N MET A 96 11.55 12.53 2.45
CA MET A 96 10.40 12.04 3.22
C MET A 96 9.35 11.48 2.26
N GLY A 97 9.64 10.37 1.59
CA GLY A 97 8.84 9.93 0.44
C GLY A 97 9.62 9.86 -0.86
N ALA A 98 10.80 9.23 -0.88
CA ALA A 98 11.53 9.02 -2.13
C ALA A 98 10.90 7.88 -2.95
N ALA A 99 10.94 7.99 -4.27
CA ALA A 99 10.57 6.90 -5.17
C ALA A 99 11.63 6.58 -6.22
N PHE A 100 11.78 5.29 -6.49
CA PHE A 100 12.82 4.70 -7.32
C PHE A 100 12.21 3.68 -8.27
N TYR A 101 12.99 3.29 -9.28
CA TYR A 101 12.69 2.07 -10.02
C TYR A 101 13.32 0.84 -9.35
N GLY A 102 12.59 -0.27 -9.39
CA GLY A 102 13.11 -1.56 -8.96
C GLY A 102 13.92 -2.24 -10.05
N THR A 103 14.86 -3.09 -9.64
CA THR A 103 15.56 -4.00 -10.56
C THR A 103 14.79 -5.33 -10.69
N LYS A 104 15.37 -6.30 -11.41
CA LYS A 104 14.87 -7.69 -11.43
C LYS A 104 15.08 -8.42 -10.10
N ALA A 105 16.00 -7.96 -9.26
CA ALA A 105 16.22 -8.54 -7.94
C ALA A 105 15.33 -7.82 -6.92
N VAL A 106 14.58 -8.59 -6.14
CA VAL A 106 13.63 -8.07 -5.15
C VAL A 106 14.27 -7.21 -4.07
N SER A 107 15.54 -7.45 -3.75
CA SER A 107 16.31 -6.75 -2.74
C SER A 107 17.23 -5.66 -3.31
N VAL A 108 17.10 -5.31 -4.59
CA VAL A 108 17.94 -4.26 -5.22
C VAL A 108 17.07 -3.20 -5.89
N ILE A 109 17.22 -1.96 -5.42
CA ILE A 109 16.53 -0.77 -5.91
C ILE A 109 17.52 0.10 -6.69
N ASP A 110 17.10 0.61 -7.85
CA ASP A 110 17.95 1.46 -8.69
C ASP A 110 17.92 2.91 -8.20
N ALA A 111 19.05 3.37 -7.68
CA ALA A 111 19.25 4.74 -7.22
C ALA A 111 20.41 5.45 -7.96
N SER A 112 20.80 4.93 -9.13
CA SER A 112 22.01 5.38 -9.82
C SER A 112 21.84 6.73 -10.53
N ALA A 113 20.60 7.20 -10.71
CA ALA A 113 20.30 8.39 -11.50
C ALA A 113 20.71 9.71 -10.85
N HIS A 114 20.78 9.75 -9.51
CA HIS A 114 21.07 10.96 -8.75
C HIS A 114 22.07 10.66 -7.62
N ALA A 115 22.79 11.70 -7.17
CA ALA A 115 23.72 11.61 -6.06
C ALA A 115 23.13 12.14 -4.74
N ASN A 116 21.96 12.81 -4.80
CA ASN A 116 21.22 13.28 -3.64
C ASN A 116 19.84 12.63 -3.59
N VAL A 117 19.46 12.06 -2.44
CA VAL A 117 18.18 11.37 -2.27
C VAL A 117 16.97 12.31 -2.38
N GLY A 118 17.14 13.60 -2.10
CA GLY A 118 16.10 14.62 -2.28
C GLY A 118 15.67 14.78 -3.75
N GLU A 119 16.51 14.42 -4.71
CA GLU A 119 16.17 14.42 -6.13
C GLU A 119 15.18 13.29 -6.50
N PHE A 120 15.06 12.27 -5.66
CA PHE A 120 14.08 11.18 -5.80
C PHE A 120 12.74 11.47 -5.12
N THR A 121 12.47 12.70 -4.68
CA THR A 121 11.20 13.08 -4.04
C THR A 121 10.01 12.66 -4.91
N PHE A 122 9.14 11.81 -4.36
CA PHE A 122 8.08 11.19 -5.14
C PHE A 122 6.91 12.13 -5.41
N ALA A 123 6.44 12.79 -4.35
CA ALA A 123 5.33 13.72 -4.38
C ALA A 123 5.76 15.05 -3.76
N SER A 124 5.22 16.15 -4.30
CA SER A 124 5.43 17.50 -3.80
C SER A 124 4.10 18.15 -3.45
N SER A 125 4.14 19.23 -2.67
CA SER A 125 2.97 20.04 -2.38
C SER A 125 2.34 20.56 -3.67
N TRP A 126 1.03 20.78 -3.60
CA TRP A 126 0.29 21.48 -4.64
C TRP A 126 0.60 22.97 -4.56
N HIS A 127 0.72 23.62 -5.72
CA HIS A 127 1.12 25.03 -5.80
C HIS A 127 0.20 26.01 -5.05
N GLY A 128 -1.04 25.59 -4.74
CA GLY A 128 -2.01 26.36 -3.97
C GLY A 128 -2.00 26.07 -2.47
N ASP A 129 -1.15 25.17 -1.97
CA ASP A 129 -1.08 24.92 -0.53
C ASP A 129 -0.46 26.11 0.21
N PRO A 130 -0.92 26.38 1.45
CA PRO A 130 -0.25 27.33 2.34
C PRO A 130 1.21 26.93 2.55
N LYS A 131 2.12 27.90 2.47
CA LYS A 131 3.54 27.69 2.78
C LYS A 131 3.72 27.25 4.24
N PRO A 132 4.74 26.45 4.57
CA PRO A 132 5.07 26.13 5.96
C PRO A 132 5.28 27.43 6.75
N GLU A 133 4.70 27.47 7.95
CA GLU A 133 4.89 28.57 8.90
C GLU A 133 5.84 28.14 10.03
N PRO A 134 6.68 29.05 10.55
CA PRO A 134 7.59 28.73 11.64
C PRO A 134 6.87 28.09 12.84
N PRO A 135 7.46 27.06 13.48
CA PRO A 135 8.82 26.57 13.28
C PRO A 135 8.99 25.57 12.11
N GLN A 136 7.93 25.23 11.38
CA GLN A 136 8.04 24.39 10.19
C GLN A 136 8.61 25.17 9.01
N SER A 137 9.47 24.52 8.23
CA SER A 137 10.19 25.14 7.11
C SER A 137 10.09 24.37 5.79
N GLN A 138 9.63 23.12 5.84
CA GLN A 138 9.56 22.23 4.68
C GLN A 138 8.32 21.35 4.69
N TYR A 139 7.89 20.92 3.52
CA TYR A 139 6.86 19.88 3.37
C TYR A 139 7.47 18.49 3.47
N GLY A 140 6.67 17.53 3.91
CA GLY A 140 6.96 16.09 3.86
C GLY A 140 5.71 15.32 3.44
N MET A 141 5.90 14.15 2.84
CA MET A 141 4.83 13.35 2.26
C MET A 141 4.95 11.88 2.65
N ASP A 142 4.19 11.44 3.64
CA ASP A 142 4.00 10.00 3.83
C ASP A 142 3.15 9.46 2.68
N THR A 143 3.64 8.45 1.96
CA THR A 143 2.99 7.96 0.74
C THR A 143 2.49 6.53 0.91
N SER A 144 1.34 6.22 0.30
CA SER A 144 0.92 4.82 0.11
C SER A 144 1.75 4.14 -0.98
N ASN A 145 1.56 2.83 -1.19
CA ASN A 145 2.01 2.18 -2.44
C ASN A 145 1.26 2.76 -3.67
N VAL A 146 1.70 2.42 -4.88
CA VAL A 146 1.07 2.84 -6.15
C VAL A 146 0.11 1.78 -6.65
N VAL A 147 -1.08 2.19 -7.08
CA VAL A 147 -2.08 1.32 -7.69
C VAL A 147 -2.37 1.76 -9.12
N PRO A 148 -2.30 0.85 -10.12
CA PRO A 148 -2.53 1.21 -11.52
C PRO A 148 -4.02 1.48 -11.79
N ILE A 149 -4.33 2.60 -12.44
CA ILE A 149 -5.65 2.86 -13.06
C ILE A 149 -5.67 2.29 -14.48
N ASN A 150 -4.57 2.44 -15.20
CA ASN A 150 -4.34 1.87 -16.52
C ASN A 150 -2.84 1.55 -16.67
N ASP A 151 -2.39 1.21 -17.88
CA ASP A 151 -1.01 0.78 -18.12
C ASP A 151 0.03 1.91 -17.96
N THR A 152 -0.37 3.18 -18.08
CA THR A 152 0.54 4.34 -18.04
C THR A 152 0.40 5.18 -16.78
N THR A 153 -0.70 5.02 -16.05
CA THR A 153 -1.10 5.90 -14.95
C THR A 153 -1.56 5.10 -13.75
N GLY A 154 -0.96 5.40 -12.61
CA GLY A 154 -1.37 4.93 -11.29
C GLY A 154 -1.82 6.06 -10.38
N ILE A 155 -2.21 5.70 -9.17
CA ILE A 155 -2.51 6.59 -8.06
C ILE A 155 -1.71 6.16 -6.84
N ALA A 156 -1.27 7.14 -6.07
CA ALA A 156 -0.92 6.96 -4.66
C ALA A 156 -1.64 8.01 -3.81
N TYR A 157 -1.85 7.69 -2.55
CA TYR A 157 -2.28 8.66 -1.54
C TYR A 157 -1.06 9.24 -0.86
N VAL A 158 -1.20 10.49 -0.44
CA VAL A 158 -0.20 11.20 0.35
C VAL A 158 -0.86 11.72 1.62
N TRP A 159 -0.12 11.68 2.73
CA TRP A 159 -0.43 12.43 3.91
C TRP A 159 0.59 13.56 4.01
N GLU A 160 0.12 14.78 3.79
CA GLU A 160 0.95 15.97 3.78
C GLU A 160 1.18 16.44 5.21
N ILE A 161 2.45 16.70 5.51
CA ILE A 161 2.89 17.29 6.76
C ILE A 161 3.84 18.45 6.46
N THR A 162 3.92 19.41 7.36
CA THR A 162 5.02 20.37 7.40
C THR A 162 5.93 20.01 8.56
N ARG A 163 7.26 20.15 8.38
CA ARG A 163 8.26 19.85 9.39
C ARG A 163 9.22 21.00 9.61
N GLY A 164 9.67 21.15 10.85
CA GLY A 164 10.74 22.04 11.26
C GLY A 164 12.05 21.28 11.51
N ALA A 165 13.16 21.93 11.18
CA ALA A 165 14.49 21.56 11.64
C ALA A 165 15.09 22.78 12.36
N PRO A 166 15.79 22.62 13.50
CA PRO A 166 16.25 21.36 14.10
C PRO A 166 15.33 20.77 15.18
N ASP A 167 14.24 21.43 15.56
CA ASP A 167 13.38 21.01 16.69
C ASP A 167 12.54 19.75 16.40
N GLY A 168 12.47 19.33 15.13
CA GLY A 168 11.69 18.18 14.70
C GLY A 168 10.19 18.41 14.80
N SER A 169 9.74 19.67 14.86
CA SER A 169 8.32 20.01 14.92
C SER A 169 7.59 19.49 13.67
N ILE A 170 6.35 19.00 13.85
CA ILE A 170 5.54 18.41 12.79
C ILE A 170 4.12 18.96 12.89
N SER A 171 3.54 19.35 11.76
CA SER A 171 2.13 19.71 11.66
C SER A 171 1.47 18.95 10.51
N ASN A 172 0.42 18.21 10.82
CA ASN A 172 -0.38 17.52 9.81
C ASN A 172 -1.18 18.54 8.99
N GLN A 173 -1.24 18.35 7.68
CA GLN A 173 -2.02 19.20 6.76
C GLN A 173 -3.26 18.47 6.24
N GLY A 174 -3.13 17.16 5.97
CA GLY A 174 -4.25 16.33 5.55
C GLY A 174 -3.90 15.34 4.44
N ALA A 175 -4.92 14.70 3.87
CA ALA A 175 -4.74 13.67 2.87
C ALA A 175 -4.90 14.22 1.45
N GLY A 176 -4.02 13.80 0.55
CA GLY A 176 -4.07 14.11 -0.87
C GLY A 176 -3.98 12.86 -1.73
N VAL A 177 -4.16 13.05 -3.04
CA VAL A 177 -3.99 12.01 -4.05
C VAL A 177 -3.11 12.53 -5.16
N VAL A 178 -2.15 11.70 -5.59
CA VAL A 178 -1.25 11.98 -6.70
C VAL A 178 -1.55 11.06 -7.87
N ALA A 179 -1.49 11.61 -9.08
CA ALA A 179 -1.40 10.81 -10.30
C ALA A 179 0.06 10.41 -10.51
N VAL A 180 0.31 9.13 -10.75
CA VAL A 180 1.66 8.58 -10.91
C VAL A 180 1.87 8.18 -12.36
N THR A 181 2.93 8.68 -12.97
CA THR A 181 3.38 8.30 -14.33
C THR A 181 4.82 7.81 -14.30
N LEU A 182 5.24 7.17 -15.38
CA LEU A 182 6.59 6.61 -15.51
C LEU A 182 7.53 7.61 -16.16
N GLY A 183 8.41 8.25 -15.37
CA GLY A 183 9.48 9.10 -15.89
C GLY A 183 10.67 8.30 -16.41
N LYS A 184 11.66 8.98 -16.99
CA LYS A 184 12.85 8.32 -17.58
C LYS A 184 13.67 7.58 -16.52
N THR A 185 14.00 8.27 -15.42
CA THR A 185 14.91 7.82 -14.37
C THR A 185 14.19 7.41 -13.08
N GLN A 186 13.01 7.96 -12.82
CA GLN A 186 12.18 7.66 -11.65
C GLN A 186 10.68 7.84 -11.96
N PRO A 187 9.78 7.30 -11.12
CA PRO A 187 8.35 7.61 -11.18
C PRO A 187 8.09 9.09 -10.89
N ILE A 188 7.06 9.66 -11.53
CA ILE A 188 6.66 11.06 -11.34
C ILE A 188 5.26 11.05 -10.71
N ALA A 189 5.13 11.59 -9.48
CA ALA A 189 3.83 11.79 -8.86
C ALA A 189 3.45 13.28 -8.86
N THR A 190 2.23 13.58 -9.33
CA THR A 190 1.73 14.94 -9.45
C THR A 190 0.42 15.08 -8.68
N ARG A 191 0.37 16.02 -7.73
CA ARG A 191 -0.90 16.45 -7.12
C ARG A 191 -1.67 17.27 -8.14
N LEU A 192 -2.84 16.76 -8.54
CA LEU A 192 -3.70 17.42 -9.53
C LEU A 192 -4.63 18.48 -8.92
N GLY A 193 -4.70 18.57 -7.60
CA GLY A 193 -5.60 19.49 -6.90
C GLY A 193 -5.27 19.63 -5.42
N PRO A 194 -6.13 20.33 -4.66
CA PRO A 194 -5.98 20.51 -3.21
C PRO A 194 -6.06 19.18 -2.46
N LEU A 195 -5.79 19.23 -1.16
CA LEU A 195 -5.99 18.09 -0.28
C LEU A 195 -7.48 17.67 -0.31
N LEU A 196 -7.72 16.36 -0.24
CA LEU A 196 -9.06 15.80 -0.13
C LEU A 196 -9.66 16.06 1.25
N THR A 197 -8.83 16.13 2.28
CA THR A 197 -9.23 16.32 3.67
C THR A 197 -8.24 17.19 4.42
N GLY A 198 -8.67 17.72 5.56
CA GLY A 198 -7.80 18.39 6.52
C GLY A 198 -7.10 17.43 7.49
N PRO A 199 -6.40 17.98 8.50
CA PRO A 199 -5.64 17.21 9.48
C PRO A 199 -6.50 16.51 10.53
N ASP A 200 -7.78 16.87 10.61
CA ASP A 200 -8.82 16.29 11.48
C ASP A 200 -9.48 15.03 10.88
N SER A 201 -8.99 14.56 9.74
CA SER A 201 -9.49 13.36 9.05
C SER A 201 -8.49 12.20 9.10
N VAL A 202 -8.92 11.04 8.61
CA VAL A 202 -8.08 9.84 8.55
C VAL A 202 -6.99 9.97 7.48
N ALA A 203 -5.81 9.41 7.73
CA ALA A 203 -4.71 9.41 6.75
C ALA A 203 -4.90 8.33 5.67
N LEU A 204 -5.63 8.68 4.61
CA LEU A 204 -6.06 7.77 3.55
C LEU A 204 -4.92 6.91 3.00
N GLY A 205 -5.12 5.60 3.00
CA GLY A 205 -4.26 4.65 2.29
C GLY A 205 -2.86 4.44 2.86
N LEU A 206 -2.51 5.06 4.00
CA LEU A 206 -1.18 4.89 4.60
C LEU A 206 -0.91 3.46 5.08
N PHE A 207 -1.95 2.72 5.47
CA PHE A 207 -1.79 1.31 5.78
C PHE A 207 -1.51 0.50 4.50
N ALA A 208 -2.40 0.63 3.50
CA ALA A 208 -2.24 0.02 2.18
C ALA A 208 -3.24 0.62 1.19
N ILE A 209 -2.99 0.41 -0.11
CA ILE A 209 -4.01 0.54 -1.15
C ILE A 209 -3.96 -0.63 -2.14
N ILE A 210 -5.12 -1.02 -2.68
CA ILE A 210 -5.25 -2.04 -3.72
C ILE A 210 -6.34 -1.65 -4.71
N ARG A 211 -6.16 -2.00 -5.99
CA ARG A 211 -7.27 -2.00 -6.95
C ARG A 211 -7.91 -3.37 -6.97
N ALA A 212 -9.21 -3.39 -6.77
CA ALA A 212 -10.04 -4.57 -6.95
C ALA A 212 -11.30 -4.17 -7.72
N GLN A 213 -11.56 -4.88 -8.82
CA GLN A 213 -12.65 -4.56 -9.75
C GLN A 213 -12.52 -3.10 -10.23
N GLN A 214 -13.63 -2.33 -10.25
CA GLN A 214 -13.62 -0.91 -10.62
C GLN A 214 -13.23 0.06 -9.49
N TYR A 215 -12.81 -0.42 -8.32
CA TYR A 215 -12.51 0.42 -7.15
C TYR A 215 -11.04 0.40 -6.75
N ILE A 216 -10.58 1.52 -6.22
CA ILE A 216 -9.38 1.61 -5.38
C ILE A 216 -9.86 1.53 -3.93
N TYR A 217 -9.45 0.48 -3.23
CA TYR A 217 -9.65 0.34 -1.79
C TYR A 217 -8.45 0.96 -1.07
N ASN A 218 -8.75 1.77 -0.05
CA ASN A 218 -7.74 2.39 0.80
C ASN A 218 -7.94 1.93 2.24
N TYR A 219 -6.84 1.56 2.89
CA TYR A 219 -6.82 1.06 4.24
C TYR A 219 -6.07 2.05 5.13
N VAL A 220 -6.58 2.27 6.34
CA VAL A 220 -5.96 3.14 7.34
C VAL A 220 -6.23 2.58 8.73
N GLN A 221 -5.23 2.62 9.60
CA GLN A 221 -5.43 2.34 11.02
C GLN A 221 -5.73 3.66 11.73
N GLN A 222 -6.88 3.75 12.38
CA GLN A 222 -7.30 4.93 13.13
C GLN A 222 -8.24 4.55 14.27
N GLY A 223 -8.17 5.26 15.39
CA GLY A 223 -9.02 5.02 16.56
C GLY A 223 -8.45 3.91 17.44
N PRO A 224 -9.31 3.08 18.09
CA PRO A 224 -8.85 2.04 19.01
C PRO A 224 -7.85 1.07 18.37
N PHE A 225 -7.03 0.44 19.21
CA PHE A 225 -6.06 -0.57 18.76
C PHE A 225 -6.73 -1.62 17.87
N GLY A 226 -6.08 -1.95 16.74
CA GLY A 226 -6.59 -2.93 15.80
C GLY A 226 -7.75 -2.46 14.92
N ASN A 227 -8.16 -1.20 14.99
CA ASN A 227 -9.20 -0.65 14.14
C ASN A 227 -8.63 -0.24 12.77
N ILE A 228 -8.80 -1.11 11.77
CA ILE A 228 -8.43 -0.85 10.37
C ILE A 228 -9.69 -0.48 9.60
N LEU A 229 -9.76 0.77 9.14
CA LEU A 229 -10.80 1.28 8.27
C LEU A 229 -10.51 0.88 6.83
N VAL A 230 -11.57 0.66 6.06
CA VAL A 230 -11.50 0.49 4.62
C VAL A 230 -12.45 1.46 3.94
N GLY A 231 -11.88 2.30 3.08
CA GLY A 231 -12.59 3.15 2.15
C GLY A 231 -12.48 2.61 0.74
N ARG A 232 -13.39 3.03 -0.13
CA ARG A 232 -13.29 2.77 -1.56
C ARG A 232 -13.70 3.99 -2.37
N VAL A 233 -13.15 4.09 -3.57
CA VAL A 233 -13.52 5.08 -4.58
C VAL A 233 -13.39 4.44 -5.96
N LYS A 234 -14.23 4.85 -6.92
CA LYS A 234 -14.08 4.35 -8.30
C LYS A 234 -12.71 4.73 -8.84
N ALA A 235 -12.02 3.78 -9.48
CA ALA A 235 -10.72 4.01 -10.07
C ALA A 235 -10.83 5.05 -11.20
N GLY A 236 -9.88 6.00 -11.26
CA GLY A 236 -9.89 7.11 -12.21
C GLY A 236 -10.10 8.45 -11.53
N GLU A 237 -10.77 9.38 -12.23
CA GLU A 237 -10.93 10.77 -11.78
C GLU A 237 -11.67 10.92 -10.44
N ALA A 238 -12.56 9.97 -10.11
CA ALA A 238 -13.29 9.99 -8.84
C ALA A 238 -12.36 9.94 -7.62
N ALA A 239 -11.16 9.37 -7.75
CA ALA A 239 -10.17 9.34 -6.67
C ALA A 239 -9.60 10.74 -6.33
N PHE A 240 -9.79 11.75 -7.17
CA PHE A 240 -9.36 13.12 -6.89
C PHE A 240 -10.47 13.96 -6.26
N ARG A 241 -11.55 13.32 -5.78
CA ARG A 241 -12.76 13.99 -5.30
C ARG A 241 -13.24 13.40 -3.98
N ALA A 242 -13.15 14.18 -2.90
CA ALA A 242 -13.53 13.75 -1.56
C ALA A 242 -14.99 13.26 -1.47
N ASP A 243 -15.92 13.90 -2.20
CA ASP A 243 -17.35 13.55 -2.24
C ASP A 243 -17.68 12.18 -2.86
N ARG A 244 -16.68 11.51 -3.45
CA ARG A 244 -16.83 10.22 -4.13
C ARG A 244 -16.37 9.02 -3.32
N TYR A 245 -15.82 9.25 -2.13
CA TYR A 245 -15.38 8.19 -1.24
C TYR A 245 -16.56 7.61 -0.48
N GLU A 246 -16.46 6.32 -0.19
CA GLU A 246 -17.35 5.62 0.73
C GLU A 246 -16.50 4.80 1.69
N TYR A 247 -16.88 4.74 2.97
CA TYR A 247 -16.23 3.95 4.01
C TYR A 247 -17.15 2.90 4.59
N LEU A 248 -16.57 1.76 4.93
CA LEU A 248 -17.31 0.62 5.43
C LEU A 248 -17.63 0.78 6.92
N VAL A 249 -18.92 0.68 7.22
CA VAL A 249 -19.46 0.62 8.57
C VAL A 249 -19.90 -0.82 8.84
N PHE A 250 -19.31 -1.43 9.88
CA PHE A 250 -19.73 -2.73 10.37
C PHE A 250 -20.70 -2.55 11.55
N PRO A 251 -21.94 -3.02 11.44
CA PRO A 251 -22.92 -2.97 12.51
C PRO A 251 -22.41 -3.67 13.79
N PRO A 252 -22.73 -3.16 14.98
CA PRO A 252 -22.29 -3.76 16.24
C PRO A 252 -22.81 -5.18 16.50
N ASP A 253 -23.91 -5.55 15.85
CA ASP A 253 -24.65 -6.79 16.13
C ASP A 253 -24.08 -8.04 15.45
N ASN A 254 -23.03 -7.90 14.61
CA ASN A 254 -22.42 -8.95 13.78
C ASN A 254 -23.41 -9.76 12.91
N LYS A 255 -24.68 -9.33 12.83
CA LYS A 255 -25.78 -10.01 12.13
C LYS A 255 -26.24 -9.20 10.93
N THR A 256 -26.08 -7.88 10.99
CA THR A 256 -26.42 -6.97 9.90
C THR A 256 -25.24 -6.88 8.93
N SER A 257 -25.52 -6.94 7.63
CA SER A 257 -24.50 -6.77 6.60
C SER A 257 -23.83 -5.40 6.69
N PRO A 258 -22.54 -5.29 6.38
CA PRO A 258 -21.85 -4.01 6.44
C PRO A 258 -22.36 -3.06 5.35
N VAL A 259 -22.37 -1.77 5.67
CA VAL A 259 -22.91 -0.71 4.81
C VAL A 259 -21.79 0.25 4.42
N TRP A 260 -21.84 0.76 3.19
CA TRP A 260 -20.93 1.80 2.71
C TRP A 260 -21.55 3.17 2.93
N GLU A 261 -20.93 3.98 3.78
CA GLU A 261 -21.35 5.36 4.08
C GLU A 261 -20.52 6.33 3.24
N ARG A 262 -21.16 7.35 2.64
CA ARG A 262 -20.48 8.32 1.77
C ARG A 262 -19.70 9.34 2.59
N GLY A 263 -18.53 9.71 2.09
CA GLY A 263 -17.64 10.69 2.70
C GLY A 263 -16.39 10.05 3.28
N ILE A 264 -15.37 10.87 3.51
CA ILE A 264 -14.16 10.45 4.22
C ILE A 264 -14.37 10.77 5.71
N PRO A 265 -14.17 9.81 6.62
CA PRO A 265 -14.48 10.02 8.03
C PRO A 265 -13.51 11.01 8.68
N ALA A 266 -14.02 11.73 9.68
CA ALA A 266 -13.18 12.45 10.63
C ALA A 266 -12.41 11.45 11.52
N ALA A 267 -11.25 11.87 12.02
CA ALA A 267 -10.36 11.02 12.82
C ALA A 267 -10.96 10.62 14.17
N ASP A 268 -11.81 11.48 14.75
CA ASP A 268 -12.54 11.27 16.01
C ASP A 268 -13.76 10.35 15.84
N ASP A 269 -14.38 10.34 14.65
CA ASP A 269 -15.51 9.46 14.30
C ASP A 269 -15.08 8.06 13.82
N ALA A 270 -13.77 7.83 13.70
CA ALA A 270 -13.20 6.62 13.11
C ALA A 270 -13.62 5.30 13.81
N SER A 271 -14.08 5.36 15.07
CA SER A 271 -14.50 4.18 15.85
C SER A 271 -15.76 3.47 15.30
N ARG A 272 -16.62 4.20 14.58
CA ARG A 272 -17.82 3.68 13.91
C ARG A 272 -17.50 2.86 12.66
N TYR A 273 -16.38 3.19 12.02
CA TYR A 273 -15.89 2.55 10.81
C TYR A 273 -14.91 1.44 11.19
N GLY A 274 -14.66 0.52 10.25
CA GLY A 274 -13.61 -0.48 10.43
C GLY A 274 -14.02 -1.87 10.01
N MET A 275 -13.09 -2.56 9.35
CA MET A 275 -13.20 -3.97 9.03
C MET A 275 -13.24 -4.83 10.30
N ARG A 276 -13.78 -6.04 10.17
CA ARG A 276 -13.86 -7.04 11.24
C ARG A 276 -13.06 -8.29 10.91
N THR A 277 -12.51 -8.90 11.96
CA THR A 277 -11.78 -10.17 11.92
C THR A 277 -12.52 -11.23 12.73
N ALA A 278 -12.12 -12.48 12.58
CA ALA A 278 -12.58 -13.58 13.43
C ALA A 278 -11.80 -13.68 14.77
N GLU A 279 -11.02 -12.65 15.13
CA GLU A 279 -10.43 -12.52 16.47
C GLU A 279 -11.53 -12.35 17.53
N SER A 280 -11.24 -12.69 18.79
CA SER A 280 -12.24 -12.69 19.87
C SER A 280 -12.90 -11.33 20.11
N ASN A 281 -12.18 -10.23 19.89
CA ASN A 281 -12.69 -8.86 20.00
C ASN A 281 -13.15 -8.27 18.65
N GLY A 282 -13.09 -9.05 17.56
CA GLY A 282 -13.42 -8.65 16.19
C GLY A 282 -12.52 -7.55 15.61
N ARG A 283 -11.34 -7.32 16.18
CA ARG A 283 -10.34 -6.33 15.75
C ARG A 283 -9.04 -7.02 15.34
N PHE A 284 -8.21 -6.31 14.60
CA PHE A 284 -6.93 -6.86 14.14
C PHE A 284 -5.86 -6.74 15.24
N THR A 285 -4.85 -7.60 15.19
CA THR A 285 -3.62 -7.45 15.98
C THR A 285 -2.57 -6.70 15.14
N CYS A 286 -2.99 -5.57 14.55
CA CYS A 286 -2.21 -4.78 13.61
C CYS A 286 -2.05 -3.34 14.09
N GLN A 287 -0.96 -2.71 13.69
CA GLN A 287 -0.75 -1.27 13.83
C GLN A 287 -0.77 -0.54 12.47
N GLN A 288 -0.11 0.61 12.37
CA GLN A 288 -0.27 1.60 11.31
C GLN A 288 0.16 1.14 9.91
N TYR A 289 1.06 0.17 9.80
CA TYR A 289 1.66 -0.22 8.52
C TYR A 289 1.34 -1.67 8.15
N GLY A 290 1.14 -1.90 6.86
CA GLY A 290 0.89 -3.23 6.33
C GLY A 290 0.81 -3.27 4.82
N SER A 291 0.16 -4.30 4.32
CA SER A 291 -0.10 -4.51 2.90
C SER A 291 -1.38 -5.30 2.72
N VAL A 292 -2.13 -5.01 1.67
CA VAL A 292 -3.25 -5.84 1.22
C VAL A 292 -3.01 -6.24 -0.22
N ILE A 293 -3.03 -7.53 -0.48
CA ILE A 293 -2.73 -8.12 -1.78
C ILE A 293 -3.74 -9.20 -2.13
N TRP A 294 -3.87 -9.54 -3.41
CA TRP A 294 -4.52 -10.77 -3.83
C TRP A 294 -3.50 -11.91 -3.84
N SER A 295 -3.80 -13.02 -3.17
CA SER A 295 -2.99 -14.24 -3.22
C SER A 295 -3.56 -15.21 -4.27
N ASN A 296 -2.79 -15.46 -5.33
CA ASN A 296 -3.16 -16.46 -6.34
C ASN A 296 -3.21 -17.89 -5.77
N TYR A 297 -2.38 -18.20 -4.79
CA TYR A 297 -2.32 -19.55 -4.20
C TYR A 297 -3.57 -19.89 -3.40
N PHE A 298 -4.05 -18.95 -2.59
CA PHE A 298 -5.28 -19.14 -1.81
C PHE A 298 -6.55 -18.77 -2.58
N GLY A 299 -6.43 -17.95 -3.64
CA GLY A 299 -7.59 -17.34 -4.29
C GLY A 299 -8.35 -16.40 -3.34
N LYS A 300 -7.62 -15.67 -2.49
CA LYS A 300 -8.16 -14.78 -1.44
C LYS A 300 -7.34 -13.51 -1.32
N TYR A 301 -7.93 -12.46 -0.76
CA TYR A 301 -7.19 -11.31 -0.29
C TYR A 301 -6.39 -11.67 0.96
N MET A 302 -5.16 -11.19 1.02
CA MET A 302 -4.26 -11.33 2.14
C MET A 302 -3.91 -9.94 2.68
N LEU A 303 -4.18 -9.71 3.96
CA LEU A 303 -3.73 -8.52 4.68
C LEU A 303 -2.54 -8.94 5.54
N MET A 304 -1.38 -8.32 5.31
CA MET A 304 -0.18 -8.50 6.13
C MET A 304 0.07 -7.25 6.96
N CYS A 305 0.42 -7.43 8.22
CA CYS A 305 0.67 -6.33 9.15
C CYS A 305 1.57 -6.79 10.30
N ASN A 306 2.08 -5.84 11.07
CA ASN A 306 2.83 -6.15 12.28
C ASN A 306 2.29 -5.41 13.50
N LEU A 307 2.63 -5.96 14.66
CA LEU A 307 2.69 -5.23 15.92
C LEU A 307 4.10 -4.66 16.08
N TYR A 308 4.25 -3.41 16.54
CA TYR A 308 5.55 -2.74 16.61
C TYR A 308 6.56 -3.54 17.44
N LEU A 309 7.68 -3.88 16.80
CA LEU A 309 8.81 -4.65 17.31
C LEU A 309 8.44 -6.06 17.84
N ASP A 310 7.31 -6.61 17.39
CA ASP A 310 6.81 -7.88 17.89
C ASP A 310 6.37 -8.77 16.73
N PHE A 311 5.12 -9.22 16.71
CA PHE A 311 4.64 -10.21 15.76
C PHE A 311 4.36 -9.64 14.36
N LEU A 312 4.62 -10.46 13.36
CA LEU A 312 4.11 -10.33 12.00
C LEU A 312 2.92 -11.28 11.80
N PHE A 313 1.83 -10.77 11.23
CA PHE A 313 0.62 -11.55 10.94
C PHE A 313 0.26 -11.48 9.46
N PHE A 314 -0.50 -12.48 9.00
CA PHE A 314 -1.40 -12.30 7.87
C PHE A 314 -2.81 -12.77 8.17
N TYR A 315 -3.77 -12.19 7.46
CA TYR A 315 -5.19 -12.48 7.51
C TYR A 315 -5.68 -12.78 6.11
N LEU A 316 -6.70 -13.64 5.95
CA LEU A 316 -7.31 -13.94 4.66
C LEU A 316 -8.77 -13.47 4.61
N ALA A 317 -9.24 -13.08 3.42
CA ALA A 317 -10.64 -12.74 3.17
C ALA A 317 -11.03 -13.02 1.71
N GLU A 318 -12.31 -13.32 1.48
CA GLU A 318 -12.85 -13.47 0.12
C GLU A 318 -13.01 -12.11 -0.60
N ASN A 319 -13.33 -11.06 0.16
CA ASN A 319 -13.48 -9.70 -0.34
C ASN A 319 -12.36 -8.81 0.17
N PRO A 320 -12.01 -7.72 -0.56
CA PRO A 320 -10.96 -6.80 -0.13
C PRO A 320 -11.29 -6.07 1.19
N TRP A 321 -12.52 -6.18 1.67
CA TRP A 321 -12.99 -5.53 2.90
C TRP A 321 -13.38 -6.52 4.01
N GLY A 322 -13.18 -7.82 3.80
CA GLY A 322 -13.50 -8.86 4.77
C GLY A 322 -14.83 -9.60 4.51
N PRO A 323 -15.38 -10.30 5.53
CA PRO A 323 -14.79 -10.51 6.85
C PRO A 323 -13.45 -11.24 6.76
N TRP A 324 -12.55 -10.92 7.69
CA TRP A 324 -11.20 -11.47 7.73
C TRP A 324 -11.13 -12.66 8.70
N THR A 325 -10.22 -13.60 8.44
CA THR A 325 -9.92 -14.72 9.36
C THR A 325 -9.34 -14.22 10.70
N GLN A 326 -8.96 -15.15 11.57
CA GLN A 326 -7.98 -14.88 12.62
C GLN A 326 -6.59 -14.64 11.99
N GLY A 327 -5.69 -14.04 12.75
CA GLY A 327 -4.33 -13.72 12.34
C GLY A 327 -3.42 -14.94 12.42
N TYR A 328 -2.84 -15.30 11.28
CA TYR A 328 -1.79 -16.31 11.19
C TYR A 328 -0.43 -15.66 11.48
N LYS A 329 0.20 -16.06 12.58
CA LYS A 329 1.52 -15.55 13.01
C LYS A 329 2.64 -16.10 12.12
N LEU A 330 3.52 -15.23 11.66
CA LEU A 330 4.61 -15.53 10.73
C LEU A 330 5.99 -15.39 11.37
N LEU A 331 6.26 -14.24 11.98
CA LEU A 331 7.50 -13.91 12.69
C LEU A 331 7.16 -13.33 14.06
N ASN A 332 8.09 -13.43 15.00
CA ASN A 332 8.02 -12.83 16.33
C ASN A 332 9.39 -12.29 16.76
N ASN A 333 9.43 -11.59 17.89
CA ASN A 333 10.65 -11.10 18.51
C ASN A 333 11.66 -12.23 18.82
N ASP A 334 11.20 -13.42 19.23
CA ASP A 334 12.06 -14.59 19.50
C ASP A 334 12.80 -15.09 18.25
N SER A 335 12.28 -14.76 17.05
CA SER A 335 12.94 -15.06 15.78
C SER A 335 14.15 -14.16 15.51
N GLY A 336 14.41 -13.16 16.36
CA GLY A 336 15.49 -12.18 16.20
C GLY A 336 15.18 -11.06 15.21
N TRP A 337 13.94 -10.97 14.72
CA TRP A 337 13.52 -9.99 13.71
C TRP A 337 12.43 -9.07 14.26
N LEU A 338 12.79 -7.83 14.59
CA LEU A 338 11.85 -6.86 15.12
C LEU A 338 10.95 -6.31 14.01
N GLY A 339 9.63 -6.50 14.14
CA GLY A 339 8.66 -6.07 13.13
C GLY A 339 8.43 -4.56 13.11
N TYR A 340 8.75 -3.89 11.99
CA TYR A 340 8.29 -2.53 11.69
C TYR A 340 8.10 -2.33 10.20
N GLY A 341 7.06 -1.59 9.82
CA GLY A 341 6.87 -1.13 8.44
C GLY A 341 6.72 -2.26 7.42
N VAL A 342 6.07 -3.37 7.80
CA VAL A 342 5.99 -4.53 6.91
C VAL A 342 5.33 -4.17 5.58
N SER A 343 5.97 -4.59 4.48
CA SER A 343 5.47 -4.37 3.12
C SER A 343 5.58 -5.65 2.30
N ALA A 344 4.50 -6.04 1.64
CA ALA A 344 4.47 -7.20 0.74
C ALA A 344 4.85 -6.79 -0.69
N HIS A 345 5.51 -7.69 -1.42
CA HIS A 345 6.08 -7.44 -2.74
C HIS A 345 5.65 -8.51 -3.76
N PRO A 346 4.34 -8.69 -4.00
CA PRO A 346 3.81 -9.84 -4.74
C PRO A 346 4.31 -9.94 -6.18
N ARG A 347 4.65 -8.81 -6.81
CA ARG A 347 5.12 -8.82 -8.21
C ARG A 347 6.51 -9.43 -8.39
N TYR A 348 7.28 -9.56 -7.31
CA TYR A 348 8.58 -10.24 -7.32
C TYR A 348 8.46 -11.76 -7.14
N SER A 349 7.30 -12.27 -6.78
CA SER A 349 7.06 -13.70 -6.66
C SER A 349 7.06 -14.37 -8.03
N THR A 350 7.86 -15.43 -8.17
CA THR A 350 7.95 -16.22 -9.42
C THR A 350 6.96 -17.38 -9.48
N LYS A 351 6.36 -17.73 -8.34
CA LYS A 351 5.38 -18.81 -8.19
C LYS A 351 4.22 -18.31 -7.33
N ASP A 352 3.03 -18.87 -7.55
CA ASP A 352 1.82 -18.48 -6.81
C ASP A 352 1.96 -18.70 -5.30
N ASN A 353 2.67 -19.75 -4.89
CA ASN A 353 2.86 -20.15 -3.49
C ASN A 353 3.99 -19.41 -2.76
N GLU A 354 4.56 -18.37 -3.38
CA GLU A 354 5.67 -17.59 -2.84
C GLU A 354 5.23 -16.14 -2.63
N LEU A 355 5.69 -15.52 -1.54
CA LEU A 355 5.49 -14.09 -1.29
C LEU A 355 6.75 -13.49 -0.68
N TYR A 356 7.28 -12.45 -1.34
CA TYR A 356 8.31 -11.62 -0.75
C TYR A 356 7.70 -10.53 0.12
N PHE A 357 8.33 -10.24 1.25
CA PHE A 357 7.97 -9.12 2.10
C PHE A 357 9.21 -8.56 2.81
N SER A 358 9.21 -7.27 3.09
CA SER A 358 10.26 -6.62 3.87
C SER A 358 9.74 -6.10 5.20
N GLN A 359 10.60 -6.00 6.20
CA GLN A 359 10.35 -5.29 7.45
C GLN A 359 11.67 -4.75 8.04
N GLY A 360 11.58 -3.79 8.96
CA GLY A 360 12.70 -3.33 9.78
C GLY A 360 12.58 -1.84 10.14
N PRO A 361 12.90 -1.44 11.37
CA PRO A 361 13.01 -0.03 11.72
C PRO A 361 14.36 0.54 11.27
N ASN A 362 14.34 1.72 10.62
CA ASN A 362 15.49 2.62 10.46
C ASN A 362 16.81 2.00 9.93
N GLY A 363 16.70 1.00 9.06
CA GLY A 363 17.79 0.43 8.27
C GLY A 363 18.62 -0.68 8.95
N PRO A 364 19.26 -1.57 8.15
CA PRO A 364 18.83 -1.97 6.81
C PRO A 364 17.50 -2.72 6.86
N LEU A 365 16.65 -2.55 5.83
CA LEU A 365 15.35 -3.24 5.74
C LEU A 365 15.55 -4.69 5.30
N ASN A 366 15.12 -5.63 6.12
CA ASN A 366 15.32 -7.06 5.89
C ASN A 366 14.28 -7.61 4.91
N MET A 367 14.71 -8.35 3.88
CA MET A 367 13.83 -9.00 2.90
C MET A 367 13.67 -10.49 3.22
N PHE A 368 12.42 -10.94 3.24
CA PHE A 368 12.05 -12.32 3.48
C PHE A 368 11.25 -12.89 2.32
N LYS A 369 11.30 -14.22 2.19
CA LYS A 369 10.45 -15.01 1.30
C LYS A 369 9.63 -15.98 2.12
N LEU A 370 8.32 -15.81 2.10
CA LEU A 370 7.32 -16.76 2.59
C LEU A 370 6.99 -17.76 1.48
N THR A 371 6.98 -19.06 1.80
CA THR A 371 6.59 -20.12 0.86
C THR A 371 5.57 -21.04 1.51
N PHE A 372 4.52 -21.41 0.78
CA PHE A 372 3.46 -22.33 1.21
C PHE A 372 3.50 -23.67 0.44
N HIS A 373 3.10 -24.76 1.09
CA HIS A 373 3.17 -26.16 0.61
C HIS A 373 1.92 -26.98 1.02
N TYR A 374 0.80 -26.31 1.22
CA TYR A 374 -0.50 -26.89 1.54
C TYR A 374 -1.10 -27.66 0.36
#